data_AF-A0A4Q7USW1-F1
#
_entry.id   AF-A0A4Q7USW1-F1
#
_cell.length_a   1.000
_cell.length_b   1.000
_cell.length_c   1.000
_cell.angle_alpha   90.00
_cell.angle_beta   90.00
_cell.angle_gamma   90.00
#
_symmetry.space_group_name_H-M   'P 1'
#
loop_
_entity.id
_entity.type
_entity.pdbx_description
1 polymer ?
#
loop_
_entity_poly.entity_id
_entity_poly.type
_entity_poly.pdbx_seq_one_letter_code
_entity_poly.pdbx_strand_id
1 'polypeptide(L)'
;MASIEEVKAALMQAAEQGSVTINQIRAAVENTEQMLTRLRAISAGTGHPTIAEAIARGEESRQRLAEAMTLIQGSAEAARRYIGVLG
;
A
#
# COMPACT_ATOMS: atom_id res chain seq x y z
N MET A 1 28.99 16.34 7.53
CA MET A 1 28.66 14.90 7.42
C MET A 1 27.76 14.57 8.59
N ALA A 2 26.64 13.88 8.36
CA ALA A 2 25.80 13.40 9.45
C ALA A 2 26.57 12.35 10.28
N SER A 3 26.40 12.39 11.59
CA SER A 3 26.88 11.36 12.51
C SER A 3 26.13 10.05 12.30
N ILE A 4 26.74 8.93 12.72
CA ILE A 4 26.10 7.61 12.65
C ILE A 4 24.76 7.60 13.39
N GLU A 5 24.66 8.27 14.53
CA GLU A 5 23.43 8.38 15.32
C GLU A 5 22.34 9.16 14.57
N GLU A 6 22.69 10.25 13.89
CA GLU A 6 21.74 10.99 13.03
C GLU A 6 21.24 10.12 11.86
N VAL A 7 22.12 9.31 11.25
CA VAL A 7 21.75 8.38 10.17
C VAL A 7 20.81 7.29 10.69
N LYS A 8 21.11 6.69 11.85
CA LYS A 8 20.24 5.68 12.49
C LYS A 8 18.86 6.25 12.81
N ALA A 9 18.81 7.46 13.39
CA ALA A 9 17.56 8.15 13.69
C ALA A 9 16.71 8.39 12.44
N ALA A 10 17.32 8.89 11.36
CA ALA A 10 16.63 9.12 10.09
C ALA A 10 16.09 7.81 9.47
N LEU A 11 16.86 6.72 9.54
CA LEU A 11 16.43 5.41 9.05
C LEU A 11 15.28 4.83 9.87
N MET A 12 15.30 4.99 11.20
CA MET A 12 14.19 4.57 12.07
C MET A 12 12.92 5.34 11.72
N GLN A 13 13.04 6.66 11.55
CA GLN A 13 11.91 7.50 11.17
C GLN A 13 11.34 7.11 9.80
N ALA A 14 12.20 6.83 8.81
CA ALA A 14 11.77 6.37 7.50
C ALA A 14 11.05 5.00 7.58
N ALA A 15 11.55 4.07 8.39
CA ALA A 15 10.91 2.78 8.61
C ALA A 15 9.54 2.92 9.31
N GLU A 16 9.40 3.87 10.25
CA GLU A 16 8.14 4.18 10.91
C GLU A 16 7.12 4.83 9.97
N GLN A 17 7.57 5.76 9.11
CA GLN A 17 6.74 6.34 8.06
C GLN A 17 6.18 5.26 7.13
N GLY A 18 6.97 4.24 6.80
CA GLY A 18 6.49 3.08 6.04
C GLY A 18 5.30 2.38 6.70
N SER A 19 5.32 2.21 8.03
CA SER A 19 4.18 1.63 8.77
C SER A 19 2.92 2.48 8.68
N VAL A 20 3.06 3.81 8.73
CA VAL A 20 1.94 4.75 8.54
C VAL A 20 1.35 4.60 7.15
N THR A 21 2.19 4.59 6.11
CA THR A 21 1.74 4.42 4.72
C THR A 21 1.05 3.07 4.51
N ILE A 22 1.54 1.98 5.09
CA ILE A 22 0.89 0.66 5.02
C ILE A 22 -0.53 0.72 5.59
N ASN A 23 -0.73 1.40 6.73
CA ASN A 23 -2.07 1.54 7.33
C ASN A 23 -3.02 2.34 6.43
N GLN A 24 -2.51 3.39 5.77
CA GLN A 24 -3.30 4.15 4.79
C GLN A 24 -3.67 3.30 3.57
N ILE A 25 -2.75 2.46 3.09
CA ILE A 25 -3.02 1.56 1.98
C ILE A 25 -4.05 0.49 2.37
N ARG A 26 -4.00 -0.07 3.59
CA ARG A 26 -5.02 -0.99 4.08
C ARG A 26 -6.42 -0.36 4.03
N ALA A 27 -6.56 0.87 4.52
CA ALA A 27 -7.81 1.61 4.43
C ALA A 27 -8.24 1.85 2.97
N ALA A 28 -7.30 2.15 2.07
CA ALA A 28 -7.59 2.30 0.64
C ALA A 28 -8.08 0.98 0.00
N VAL A 29 -7.48 -0.17 0.38
CA VAL A 29 -7.91 -1.50 -0.07
C VAL A 29 -9.33 -1.79 0.40
N GLU A 30 -9.64 -1.55 1.68
CA GLU A 30 -10.98 -1.75 2.24
C GLU A 30 -12.03 -0.89 1.52
N ASN A 31 -11.71 0.39 1.27
CA ASN A 31 -12.60 1.29 0.52
C ASN A 31 -12.80 0.82 -0.93
N THR A 32 -11.74 0.29 -1.56
CA THR A 32 -11.81 -0.25 -2.92
C THR A 32 -12.69 -1.51 -2.97
N GLU A 33 -12.60 -2.39 -1.99
CA GLU A 33 -13.45 -3.58 -1.88
C GLU A 33 -14.93 -3.22 -1.66
N GLN A 34 -15.21 -2.21 -0.84
CA GLN A 34 -16.57 -1.69 -0.67
C GLN A 34 -17.13 -1.12 -1.98
N MET A 35 -16.31 -0.38 -2.74
CA MET A 35 -16.69 0.13 -4.06
C MET A 35 -16.98 -1.01 -5.04
N LEU A 36 -16.10 -2.01 -5.12
CA LEU A 36 -16.28 -3.19 -5.97
C LEU A 36 -17.56 -3.96 -5.64
N THR A 37 -17.86 -4.11 -4.34
CA THR A 37 -19.10 -4.74 -3.88
C THR A 37 -20.33 -4.00 -4.41
N ARG A 38 -20.34 -2.67 -4.33
CA ARG A 38 -21.43 -1.83 -4.87
C ARG A 38 -21.54 -1.94 -6.39
N LEU A 39 -20.42 -1.88 -7.10
CA LEU A 39 -20.39 -2.01 -8.56
C LEU A 39 -20.93 -3.37 -9.02
N ARG A 40 -20.54 -4.46 -8.36
CA ARG A 40 -21.04 -5.81 -8.65
C ARG A 40 -22.55 -5.92 -8.40
N ALA A 41 -23.05 -5.35 -7.30
CA ALA A 41 -24.49 -5.32 -7.02
C ALA A 41 -25.29 -4.59 -8.11
N ILE A 42 -24.78 -3.45 -8.62
CA ILE A 42 -25.41 -2.70 -9.71
C ILE A 42 -25.31 -3.47 -11.04
N SER A 43 -24.19 -4.15 -11.28
CA SER A 43 -23.95 -4.91 -12.52
C SER A 43 -24.90 -6.10 -12.69
N ALA A 44 -25.38 -6.69 -11.59
CA ALA A 44 -26.19 -7.92 -11.56
C ALA A 44 -27.51 -7.83 -12.32
N GLY A 45 -27.97 -6.63 -12.69
CA GLY A 45 -29.19 -6.42 -13.48
C GLY A 45 -28.99 -5.80 -14.85
N THR A 46 -27.76 -5.40 -15.23
CA THR A 46 -27.54 -4.57 -16.44
C THR A 46 -26.65 -5.20 -17.49
N GLY A 47 -25.62 -5.97 -17.09
CA GLY A 47 -24.60 -6.47 -18.02
C GLY A 47 -23.87 -5.36 -18.80
N HIS A 48 -23.91 -4.11 -18.33
CA HIS A 48 -23.40 -2.97 -19.09
C HIS A 48 -21.86 -2.96 -19.14
N PRO A 49 -21.23 -2.86 -20.32
CA PRO A 49 -19.78 -3.01 -20.48
C PRO A 49 -18.96 -1.97 -19.70
N THR A 50 -19.46 -0.74 -19.55
CA THR A 50 -18.78 0.30 -18.75
C THR A 50 -18.70 -0.05 -17.26
N ILE A 51 -19.70 -0.77 -16.71
CA ILE A 51 -19.65 -1.22 -15.32
C ILE A 51 -18.63 -2.35 -15.18
N ALA A 52 -18.56 -3.26 -16.16
CA ALA A 52 -17.53 -4.30 -16.19
C ALA A 52 -16.12 -3.71 -16.25
N GLU A 53 -15.90 -2.66 -17.06
CA GLU A 53 -14.64 -1.92 -17.09
C GLU A 53 -14.31 -1.27 -15.74
N ALA A 54 -15.29 -0.62 -15.09
CA ALA A 54 -15.10 -0.01 -13.77
C ALA A 54 -14.72 -1.06 -12.71
N ILE A 55 -15.33 -2.24 -12.74
CA ILE A 55 -14.99 -3.37 -11.87
C ILE A 55 -13.55 -3.82 -12.13
N ALA A 56 -13.18 -4.06 -13.40
CA ALA A 56 -11.84 -4.49 -13.77
C ALA A 56 -10.75 -3.50 -13.30
N ARG A 57 -10.98 -2.19 -13.48
CA ARG A 57 -10.07 -1.14 -12.99
C ARG A 57 -9.98 -1.11 -11.46
N GLY A 58 -11.08 -1.35 -10.76
CA GLY A 58 -11.09 -1.46 -9.30
C GLY A 58 -10.31 -2.67 -8.79
N GLU A 59 -10.44 -3.81 -9.47
CA GLU A 59 -9.68 -5.04 -9.15
C GLU A 59 -8.17 -4.84 -9.37
N GLU A 60 -7.79 -4.22 -10.48
CA GLU A 60 -6.40 -3.86 -10.77
C GLU A 60 -5.85 -2.89 -9.70
N SER A 61 -6.62 -1.87 -9.35
CA SER A 61 -6.23 -0.89 -8.32
C SER A 61 -5.95 -1.58 -6.99
N ARG A 62 -6.83 -2.51 -6.58
CA ARG A 62 -6.66 -3.30 -5.37
C ARG A 62 -5.38 -4.14 -5.41
N GLN A 63 -5.09 -4.79 -6.54
CA GLN A 63 -3.88 -5.59 -6.69
C GLN A 63 -2.62 -4.71 -6.56
N ARG A 64 -2.59 -3.55 -7.23
CA ARG A 64 -1.47 -2.61 -7.16
C ARG A 64 -1.26 -2.06 -5.74
N LEU A 65 -2.34 -1.83 -4.99
CA LEU A 65 -2.25 -1.44 -3.57
C LEU A 65 -1.62 -2.56 -2.72
N ALA A 66 -1.97 -3.81 -2.96
CA ALA A 66 -1.35 -4.94 -2.28
C ALA A 66 0.16 -5.05 -2.58
N GLU A 67 0.55 -4.89 -3.84
CA GLU A 67 1.95 -4.85 -4.26
C GLU A 67 2.72 -3.68 -3.61
N ALA A 68 2.10 -2.49 -3.54
CA ALA A 68 2.67 -1.33 -2.89
C ALA A 68 2.94 -1.59 -1.39
N MET A 69 2.04 -2.27 -0.68
CA MET A 69 2.29 -2.66 0.72
C MET A 69 3.54 -3.53 0.85
N THR A 70 3.70 -4.54 -0.01
CA THR A 70 4.88 -5.42 0.01
C THR A 70 6.17 -4.64 -0.23
N LEU A 71 6.16 -3.71 -1.20
CA LEU A 71 7.34 -2.89 -1.51
C LEU A 71 7.71 -1.94 -0.36
N ILE A 72 6.72 -1.34 0.31
CA ILE A 72 6.96 -0.48 1.47
C ILE A 72 7.48 -1.28 2.67
N GLN A 73 6.92 -2.48 2.91
CA GLN A 73 7.44 -3.40 3.93
C GLN A 73 8.90 -3.74 3.67
N GLY A 74 9.25 -4.12 2.44
CA GLY A 74 10.62 -4.41 2.03
C GLY A 74 11.56 -3.21 2.21
N SER A 75 11.08 -2.00 1.92
CA SER A 75 11.84 -0.77 2.11
C SER A 75 12.13 -0.49 3.60
N ALA A 76 11.13 -0.64 4.46
CA ALA A 76 11.30 -0.48 5.91
C ALA A 76 12.24 -1.55 6.50
N GLU A 77 12.17 -2.80 6.01
CA GLU A 77 13.10 -3.86 6.39
C GLU A 77 14.52 -3.60 5.91
N ALA A 78 14.71 -3.06 4.71
CA ALA A 78 16.03 -2.68 4.22
C ALA A 78 16.64 -1.56 5.07
N ALA A 79 15.85 -0.55 5.45
CA ALA A 79 16.27 0.50 6.37
C ALA A 79 16.69 -0.07 7.74
N ARG A 80 15.88 -0.96 8.34
CA ARG A 80 16.20 -1.64 9.60
C ARG A 80 17.46 -2.50 9.51
N ARG A 81 17.65 -3.22 8.41
CA ARG A 81 18.88 -3.99 8.17
C ARG A 81 20.10 -3.09 8.12
N TYR A 82 20.01 -1.95 7.46
CA TYR A 82 21.11 -1.00 7.38
C TYR A 82 21.46 -0.38 8.74
N ILE A 83 20.47 -0.12 9.61
CA ILE A 83 20.74 0.27 11.00
C ILE A 83 21.61 -0.78 11.71
N GLY A 84 21.29 -2.06 11.57
CA GLY A 84 22.10 -3.14 12.16
C GLY A 84 23.52 -3.24 11.61
N VAL A 85 23.76 -2.78 10.37
CA VAL A 85 25.12 -2.69 9.79
C VAL A 85 25.93 -1.54 10.40
N LEU A 86 25.26 -0.47 10.82
CA LEU A 86 25.91 0.70 11.43
C LEU A 86 26.35 0.46 12.89
N GLY A 87 26.09 -0.72 13.46
CA GLY A 87 26.34 -1.07 14.87
C GLY A 87 25.44 -0.29 15.80
#